data_AF-A0A0E3L2B0-F1
#
_entry.id   AF-A0A0E3L2B0-F1
#
_cell.length_a   1.000
_cell.length_b   1.000
_cell.length_c   1.000
_cell.angle_alpha   90.00
_cell.angle_beta   90.00
_cell.angle_gamma   90.00
#
_symmetry.space_group_name_H-M   'P 1'
#
loop_
_entity.id
_entity.type
_entity.pdbx_description
1 polymer ?
#
loop_
_entity_poly.entity_id
_entity_poly.type
_entity_poly.pdbx_seq_one_letter_code
_entity_poly.pdbx_strand_id
1 'polypeptide(L)'
;MKINSPLEAYKYLPQTNCGECGEPTCMAFASKLIDRSGKTSDCPPLVKEKKYAKKLAELDRLLAPEIRQVTIGVGEKAANIGGDDVLYRHKLTFFNKTKMFFDVSDNMEEDALIERVKKIADFKKFYVGRNLLLDGVAIKATSNDPAKFAAAVKKVAEIGLPMIFCSFNPAVLKAGLEVAKDKNPLLYAANKDNWKEVGELALEYKVPVVVSVFNDLDGLKSLAKTFAEAGIKDIVLDPGTYPSGKGLKDTFTNFLKIRRAGIMGDTEIAYPIMALPLTAWMAGISDPVSASYWETVIASVFTIRYGDIMILHSLEPYAALPEMHLAETIYTDPRTPVSVDGGMYKVGEPDKDSPVFFTTNFALTYYTVESDISANGIVCWLLAVDTDGIGVEAAVAGGQLTSAKVKDAFEKAGFDLKTDTNHNTLIIPGLSARLQGDLEDTLGANVKVGPMDSGRIPGWVEKNWPPK
;
A
#
# COMPACT_ATOMS: atom_id res chain seq x y z
N MET A 1 18.35 -5.52 -1.08
CA MET A 1 18.54 -6.93 -1.44
C MET A 1 19.70 -6.97 -2.40
N LYS A 2 20.63 -7.90 -2.17
CA LYS A 2 21.94 -7.93 -2.83
C LYS A 2 21.92 -8.76 -4.12
N ILE A 3 20.82 -9.49 -4.33
CA ILE A 3 20.51 -10.25 -5.54
C ILE A 3 19.16 -9.80 -6.07
N ASN A 4 18.97 -9.75 -7.38
CA ASN A 4 17.72 -9.29 -8.00
C ASN A 4 17.24 -10.23 -9.13
N SER A 5 17.89 -11.38 -9.30
CA SER A 5 17.56 -12.36 -10.31
C SER A 5 17.16 -13.70 -9.67
N PRO A 6 16.06 -14.33 -10.12
CA PRO A 6 15.69 -15.68 -9.68
C PRO A 6 16.83 -16.68 -9.88
N LEU A 7 17.65 -16.51 -10.92
CA LEU A 7 18.80 -17.37 -11.18
C LEU A 7 19.89 -17.28 -10.09
N GLU A 8 20.06 -16.11 -9.48
CA GLU A 8 21.01 -15.93 -8.38
C GLU A 8 20.50 -16.58 -7.10
N ALA A 9 19.22 -16.39 -6.76
CA ALA A 9 18.59 -17.05 -5.62
C ALA A 9 18.59 -18.58 -5.77
N TYR A 10 18.32 -19.08 -6.99
CA TYR A 10 18.29 -20.51 -7.32
C TYR A 10 19.60 -21.25 -6.99
N LYS A 11 20.76 -20.59 -7.06
CA LYS A 11 22.07 -21.20 -6.69
C LYS A 11 22.11 -21.65 -5.23
N TYR A 12 21.36 -20.98 -4.36
CA TYR A 12 21.29 -21.25 -2.93
C TYR A 12 20.14 -22.18 -2.53
N LEU A 13 19.24 -22.51 -3.46
CA LEU A 13 18.16 -23.46 -3.20
C LEU A 13 18.65 -24.94 -3.24
N PRO A 14 17.82 -25.88 -2.74
CA PRO A 14 18.12 -27.31 -2.80
C PRO A 14 18.18 -27.90 -4.22
N GLN A 15 17.51 -27.25 -5.19
CA GLN A 15 17.43 -27.67 -6.61
C GLN A 15 16.80 -29.05 -6.83
N THR A 16 15.92 -29.47 -5.92
CA THR A 16 15.26 -30.78 -5.97
C THR A 16 13.94 -30.77 -6.77
N ASN A 17 13.35 -29.59 -6.99
CA ASN A 17 12.01 -29.44 -7.60
C ASN A 17 10.94 -30.34 -6.96
N CYS A 18 11.01 -30.54 -5.64
CA CYS A 18 10.14 -31.45 -4.90
C CYS A 18 8.67 -31.03 -4.78
N GLY A 19 8.34 -29.76 -5.03
CA GLY A 19 6.96 -29.25 -4.88
C GLY A 19 6.49 -29.01 -3.44
N GLU A 20 7.30 -29.32 -2.42
CA GLU A 20 6.90 -29.20 -1.00
C GLU A 20 6.60 -27.76 -0.53
N CYS A 21 7.06 -26.76 -1.27
CA CYS A 21 6.80 -25.35 -1.02
C CYS A 21 5.55 -24.82 -1.75
N GLY A 22 4.79 -25.68 -2.43
CA GLY A 22 3.62 -25.32 -3.24
C GLY A 22 3.97 -24.84 -4.66
N GLU A 23 5.26 -24.64 -4.96
CA GLU A 23 5.72 -24.22 -6.29
C GLU A 23 6.12 -25.40 -7.17
N PRO A 24 5.82 -25.36 -8.49
CA PRO A 24 6.12 -26.46 -9.41
C PRO A 24 7.63 -26.70 -9.59
N THR A 25 8.45 -25.66 -9.39
CA THR A 25 9.91 -25.75 -9.50
C THR A 25 10.61 -24.88 -8.45
N CYS A 26 11.85 -25.22 -8.11
CA CYS A 26 12.71 -24.35 -7.30
C CYS A 26 12.98 -23.00 -7.99
N MET A 27 12.91 -22.93 -9.32
CA MET A 27 13.04 -21.65 -10.05
C MET A 27 11.81 -20.75 -9.83
N ALA A 28 10.61 -21.32 -9.84
CA ALA A 28 9.38 -20.58 -9.50
C ALA A 28 9.42 -20.08 -8.05
N PHE A 29 9.89 -20.92 -7.12
CA PHE A 29 10.14 -20.49 -5.73
C PHE A 29 11.21 -19.39 -5.64
N ALA A 30 12.28 -19.47 -6.42
CA ALA A 30 13.28 -18.41 -6.47
C ALA A 30 12.69 -17.07 -6.94
N SER A 31 11.77 -17.09 -7.92
CA SER A 31 11.03 -15.89 -8.32
C SER A 31 10.21 -15.31 -7.17
N LYS A 32 9.51 -16.17 -6.41
CA LYS A 32 8.75 -15.76 -5.21
C LYS A 32 9.60 -15.13 -4.11
N LEU A 33 10.87 -15.53 -4.01
CA LEU A 33 11.79 -14.91 -3.06
C LEU A 33 12.24 -13.51 -3.53
N ILE A 34 12.44 -13.34 -4.84
CA ILE A 34 12.89 -12.06 -5.43
C ILE A 34 11.75 -11.03 -5.46
N ASP A 35 10.52 -11.45 -5.72
CA ASP A 35 9.33 -10.59 -5.66
C ASP A 35 8.78 -10.39 -4.24
N ARG A 36 9.36 -11.08 -3.25
CA ARG A 36 8.98 -11.07 -1.82
C ARG A 36 7.57 -11.58 -1.52
N SER A 37 6.96 -12.33 -2.44
CA SER A 37 5.70 -13.05 -2.22
C SER A 37 5.88 -14.34 -1.41
N GLY A 38 7.13 -14.78 -1.17
CA GLY A 38 7.46 -15.90 -0.29
C GLY A 38 8.69 -15.64 0.58
N LYS A 39 8.93 -16.53 1.54
CA LYS A 39 10.07 -16.49 2.48
C LYS A 39 10.93 -17.74 2.32
N THR A 40 12.20 -17.63 2.67
CA THR A 40 13.12 -18.77 2.69
C THR A 40 12.65 -19.90 3.62
N SER A 41 11.91 -19.55 4.68
CA SER A 41 11.25 -20.48 5.60
C SER A 41 10.20 -21.39 4.94
N ASP A 42 9.67 -20.98 3.78
CA ASP A 42 8.58 -21.68 3.10
C ASP A 42 9.07 -22.88 2.28
N CYS A 43 10.40 -23.13 2.25
CA CYS A 43 11.00 -24.30 1.64
C CYS A 43 11.42 -25.31 2.73
N PRO A 44 10.61 -26.36 3.01
CA PRO A 44 10.93 -27.31 4.06
C PRO A 44 12.30 -28.01 3.90
N PRO A 45 12.73 -28.43 2.70
CA PRO A 45 14.07 -29.01 2.52
C PRO A 45 15.20 -28.04 2.87
N LEU A 46 15.06 -26.75 2.53
CA LEU A 46 16.07 -25.72 2.80
C LEU A 46 16.23 -25.48 4.31
N VAL A 47 15.15 -25.55 5.08
CA VAL A 47 15.14 -25.31 6.53
C VAL A 47 15.50 -26.56 7.34
N LYS A 48 14.94 -27.72 6.97
CA LYS A 48 15.05 -28.94 7.79
C LYS A 48 16.37 -29.68 7.57
N GLU A 49 16.92 -29.64 6.35
CA GLU A 49 18.13 -30.39 6.05
C GLU A 49 19.39 -29.59 6.43
N LYS A 50 20.10 -30.08 7.45
CA LYS A 50 21.34 -29.45 7.95
C LYS A 50 22.39 -29.16 6.88
N LYS A 51 22.42 -29.95 5.79
CA LYS A 51 23.36 -29.77 4.67
C LYS A 51 23.16 -28.43 3.93
N TYR A 52 21.96 -27.83 4.00
CA TYR A 52 21.66 -26.55 3.37
C TYR A 52 21.71 -25.36 4.33
N ALA A 53 22.00 -25.56 5.62
CA ALA A 53 22.00 -24.48 6.61
C ALA A 53 22.90 -23.28 6.24
N LYS A 54 24.08 -23.55 5.64
CA LYS A 54 24.97 -22.49 5.14
C LYS A 54 24.37 -21.74 3.95
N LYS A 55 23.70 -22.45 3.04
CA LYS A 55 23.04 -21.84 1.88
C LYS A 55 21.85 -20.98 2.31
N LEU A 56 21.06 -21.45 3.29
CA LEU A 56 19.96 -20.71 3.88
C LEU A 56 20.45 -19.40 4.51
N ALA A 57 21.47 -19.46 5.38
CA ALA A 57 22.00 -18.27 6.05
C ALA A 57 22.55 -17.23 5.05
N GLU A 58 23.23 -17.68 3.99
CA GLU A 58 23.72 -16.78 2.94
C GLU A 58 22.58 -16.23 2.08
N LEU A 59 21.57 -17.04 1.75
CA LEU A 59 20.40 -16.60 1.01
C LEU A 59 19.61 -15.54 1.80
N ASP A 60 19.40 -15.76 3.10
CA ASP A 60 18.76 -14.79 3.99
C ASP A 60 19.54 -13.46 4.02
N ARG A 61 20.87 -13.52 4.08
CA ARG A 61 21.75 -12.33 4.02
C ARG A 61 21.61 -11.57 2.70
N LEU A 62 21.51 -12.29 1.58
CA LEU A 62 21.40 -11.70 0.25
C LEU A 62 20.00 -11.13 -0.01
N LEU A 63 18.95 -11.77 0.50
CA LEU A 63 17.56 -11.31 0.38
C LEU A 63 17.21 -10.20 1.38
N ALA A 64 18.00 -10.05 2.46
CA ALA A 64 17.80 -8.97 3.42
C ALA A 64 17.75 -7.61 2.71
N PRO A 65 16.72 -6.79 2.98
CA PRO A 65 16.56 -5.48 2.36
C PRO A 65 17.73 -4.55 2.73
N GLU A 66 17.93 -3.49 1.95
CA GLU A 66 18.93 -2.47 2.33
C GLU A 66 18.46 -1.69 3.56
N ILE A 67 17.20 -1.27 3.58
CA ILE A 67 16.55 -0.71 4.76
C ILE A 67 15.85 -1.83 5.51
N ARG A 68 16.15 -1.99 6.80
CA ARG A 68 15.52 -3.03 7.63
C ARG A 68 14.00 -2.91 7.60
N GLN A 69 13.33 -4.06 7.63
CA GLN A 69 11.89 -4.13 7.77
C GLN A 69 11.53 -4.25 9.25
N VAL A 70 10.52 -3.52 9.68
CA VAL A 70 9.95 -3.60 11.02
C VAL A 70 8.46 -3.92 10.92
N THR A 71 7.95 -4.77 11.81
CA THR A 71 6.54 -5.16 11.87
C THR A 71 5.92 -4.60 13.15
N ILE A 72 4.76 -3.94 13.00
CA ILE A 72 3.97 -3.36 14.08
C ILE A 72 2.60 -4.03 14.08
N GLY A 73 2.10 -4.44 15.24
CA GLY A 73 0.87 -5.24 15.30
C GLY A 73 1.14 -6.73 15.08
N VAL A 74 0.03 -7.49 15.05
CA VAL A 74 0.02 -8.95 14.89
C VAL A 74 -1.08 -9.38 13.92
N GLY A 75 -0.97 -10.60 13.38
CA GLY A 75 -1.97 -11.18 12.48
C GLY A 75 -2.07 -10.47 11.13
N GLU A 76 -3.24 -10.56 10.50
CA GLU A 76 -3.49 -10.04 9.15
C GLU A 76 -3.43 -8.50 9.06
N LYS A 77 -3.66 -7.82 10.19
CA LYS A 77 -3.60 -6.35 10.27
C LYS A 77 -2.20 -5.84 10.61
N ALA A 78 -1.19 -6.70 10.74
CA ALA A 78 0.17 -6.25 11.05
C ALA A 78 0.72 -5.33 9.94
N ALA A 79 1.27 -4.19 10.36
CA ALA A 79 1.84 -3.18 9.49
C ALA A 79 3.35 -3.41 9.35
N ASN A 80 3.79 -3.79 8.14
CA ASN A 80 5.21 -3.85 7.77
C ASN A 80 5.67 -2.50 7.22
N ILE A 81 6.81 -2.00 7.69
CA ILE A 81 7.41 -0.73 7.29
C ILE A 81 8.89 -0.91 6.94
N GLY A 82 9.46 -0.02 6.12
CA GLY A 82 10.83 -0.14 5.60
C GLY A 82 10.95 -1.27 4.57
N GLY A 83 12.08 -1.96 4.54
CA GLY A 83 12.31 -3.01 3.55
C GLY A 83 12.72 -2.50 2.17
N ASP A 84 13.04 -1.21 2.02
CA ASP A 84 13.44 -0.62 0.75
C ASP A 84 14.83 -1.07 0.27
N ASP A 85 14.98 -1.14 -1.06
CA ASP A 85 16.25 -1.50 -1.73
C ASP A 85 16.75 -0.44 -2.71
N VAL A 86 15.85 0.43 -3.18
CA VAL A 86 16.14 1.40 -4.24
C VAL A 86 15.67 2.78 -3.83
N LEU A 87 16.36 3.81 -4.32
CA LEU A 87 15.95 5.20 -4.10
C LEU A 87 14.80 5.63 -5.03
N TYR A 88 14.67 4.95 -6.16
CA TYR A 88 13.76 5.32 -7.23
C TYR A 88 12.98 4.11 -7.69
N ARG A 89 11.65 4.17 -7.59
CA ARG A 89 10.76 3.05 -7.93
C ARG A 89 11.03 2.45 -9.30
N HIS A 90 11.36 3.26 -10.32
CA HIS A 90 11.63 2.77 -11.69
C HIS A 90 12.88 1.87 -11.81
N LYS A 91 13.74 1.79 -10.79
CA LYS A 91 14.87 0.86 -10.77
C LYS A 91 14.46 -0.56 -10.34
N LEU A 92 13.40 -0.68 -9.55
CA LEU A 92 12.82 -1.94 -9.09
C LEU A 92 11.33 -1.73 -8.80
N THR A 93 10.95 -1.70 -7.53
CA THR A 93 9.66 -1.34 -6.97
C THR A 93 9.87 -0.97 -5.49
N PHE A 94 8.88 -0.32 -4.88
CA PHE A 94 8.80 -0.18 -3.43
C PHE A 94 7.83 -1.24 -2.90
N PHE A 95 8.21 -1.96 -1.85
CA PHE A 95 7.46 -3.14 -1.40
C PHE A 95 6.46 -2.83 -0.29
N ASN A 96 6.91 -2.22 0.80
CA ASN A 96 6.06 -1.92 1.95
C ASN A 96 5.55 -0.49 1.87
N LYS A 97 4.27 -0.31 1.56
CA LYS A 97 3.60 0.99 1.54
C LYS A 97 3.79 1.74 2.84
N THR A 98 3.95 3.06 2.73
CA THR A 98 3.86 4.00 3.84
C THR A 98 2.63 3.70 4.70
N LYS A 99 2.84 3.56 6.01
CA LYS A 99 1.78 3.22 6.96
C LYS A 99 1.22 4.45 7.66
N MET A 100 -0.10 4.55 7.69
CA MET A 100 -0.83 5.71 8.21
C MET A 100 -1.51 5.37 9.53
N PHE A 101 -1.01 5.94 10.62
CA PHE A 101 -1.57 5.83 11.95
C PHE A 101 -2.28 7.13 12.32
N PHE A 102 -3.48 7.04 12.87
CA PHE A 102 -4.27 8.21 13.22
C PHE A 102 -4.25 8.45 14.73
N ASP A 103 -4.05 9.69 15.14
CA ASP A 103 -3.88 10.03 16.53
C ASP A 103 -5.20 9.96 17.32
N VAL A 104 -5.08 9.51 18.56
CA VAL A 104 -6.08 9.65 19.61
C VAL A 104 -5.36 10.10 20.89
N SER A 105 -6.11 10.62 21.85
CA SER A 105 -5.55 11.09 23.12
C SER A 105 -6.15 10.31 24.28
N ASP A 106 -5.33 10.00 25.27
CA ASP A 106 -5.75 9.40 26.54
C ASP A 106 -6.59 10.33 27.44
N ASN A 107 -6.76 11.60 27.05
CA ASN A 107 -7.67 12.56 27.67
C ASN A 107 -9.01 12.68 26.93
N MET A 108 -9.20 11.96 25.83
CA MET A 108 -10.52 11.90 25.19
C MET A 108 -11.52 11.19 26.11
N GLU A 109 -12.76 11.65 26.11
CA GLU A 109 -13.85 10.90 26.73
C GLU A 109 -13.96 9.51 26.11
N GLU A 110 -14.25 8.50 26.93
CA GLU A 110 -14.17 7.08 26.53
C GLU A 110 -15.00 6.79 25.26
N ASP A 111 -16.24 7.29 25.21
CA ASP A 111 -17.13 7.09 24.06
C ASP A 111 -16.57 7.74 22.79
N ALA A 112 -15.99 8.94 22.90
CA ALA A 112 -15.39 9.65 21.78
C ALA A 112 -14.11 8.97 21.28
N LEU A 113 -13.31 8.42 22.21
CA LEU A 113 -12.14 7.60 21.88
C LEU A 113 -12.56 6.36 21.06
N ILE A 114 -13.54 5.60 21.57
CA ILE A 114 -14.03 4.39 20.91
C ILE A 114 -14.63 4.72 19.56
N GLU A 115 -15.44 5.78 19.45
CA GLU A 115 -16.05 6.21 18.20
C GLU A 115 -14.97 6.56 17.15
N ARG A 116 -13.95 7.32 17.55
CA ARG A 116 -12.84 7.69 16.64
C ARG A 116 -12.06 6.47 16.17
N VAL A 117 -11.73 5.54 17.07
CA VAL A 117 -11.01 4.32 16.68
C VAL A 117 -11.84 3.41 15.77
N LYS A 118 -13.16 3.29 16.02
CA LYS A 118 -14.05 2.56 15.11
C LYS A 118 -14.13 3.21 13.73
N LYS A 119 -14.22 4.55 13.65
CA LYS A 119 -14.15 5.27 12.36
C LYS A 119 -12.87 4.96 11.59
N ILE A 120 -11.73 4.82 12.27
CA ILE A 120 -10.46 4.44 11.63
C ILE A 120 -10.52 2.96 11.16
N ALA A 121 -11.00 2.06 12.02
CA ALA A 121 -11.04 0.62 11.74
C ALA A 121 -12.01 0.25 10.61
N ASP A 122 -13.12 0.97 10.50
CA ASP A 122 -14.19 0.71 9.53
C ASP A 122 -14.00 1.51 8.24
N PHE A 123 -12.99 2.39 8.17
CA PHE A 123 -12.69 3.16 6.98
C PHE A 123 -12.33 2.22 5.82
N LYS A 124 -13.07 2.34 4.72
CA LYS A 124 -12.83 1.57 3.50
C LYS A 124 -13.10 2.43 2.27
N LYS A 125 -12.19 2.35 1.29
CA LYS A 125 -12.38 2.91 -0.05
C LYS A 125 -12.14 1.82 -1.08
N PHE A 126 -13.15 1.45 -1.86
CA PHE A 126 -12.94 0.58 -3.01
C PHE A 126 -12.10 1.30 -4.07
N TYR A 127 -11.05 0.63 -4.52
CA TYR A 127 -10.11 1.10 -5.55
C TYR A 127 -9.52 -0.12 -6.26
N VAL A 128 -9.73 -0.20 -7.58
CA VAL A 128 -9.10 -1.20 -8.47
C VAL A 128 -9.23 -2.63 -7.92
N GLY A 129 -10.47 -3.07 -7.66
CA GLY A 129 -10.77 -4.46 -7.28
C GLY A 129 -10.56 -4.80 -5.80
N ARG A 130 -10.11 -3.86 -4.97
CA ARG A 130 -9.89 -4.09 -3.53
C ARG A 130 -10.33 -2.90 -2.67
N ASN A 131 -10.48 -3.12 -1.37
CA ASN A 131 -10.66 -2.05 -0.41
C ASN A 131 -9.30 -1.57 0.10
N LEU A 132 -9.05 -0.27 -0.01
CA LEU A 132 -8.00 0.42 0.70
C LEU A 132 -8.48 0.68 2.13
N LEU A 133 -7.63 0.39 3.11
CA LEU A 133 -7.90 0.47 4.55
C LEU A 133 -6.86 1.38 5.23
N LEU A 134 -7.18 1.88 6.42
CA LEU A 134 -6.23 2.61 7.26
C LEU A 134 -5.43 1.63 8.15
N ASP A 135 -4.19 1.97 8.49
CA ASP A 135 -3.25 0.98 9.05
C ASP A 135 -3.29 0.87 10.58
N GLY A 136 -3.56 1.95 11.33
CA GLY A 136 -3.56 1.86 12.80
C GLY A 136 -3.84 3.15 13.55
N VAL A 137 -3.59 3.11 14.86
CA VAL A 137 -3.86 4.20 15.81
C VAL A 137 -2.62 4.59 16.60
N ALA A 138 -2.35 5.89 16.73
CA ALA A 138 -1.32 6.42 17.61
C ALA A 138 -1.95 7.00 18.88
N ILE A 139 -1.70 6.40 20.03
CA ILE A 139 -2.29 6.79 21.31
C ILE A 139 -1.33 7.75 22.00
N LYS A 140 -1.72 9.03 22.10
CA LYS A 140 -0.93 10.09 22.73
C LYS A 140 -1.22 10.17 24.22
N ALA A 141 -0.17 10.06 25.02
CA ALA A 141 -0.21 10.26 26.47
C ALA A 141 -0.28 11.74 26.87
N THR A 142 -1.31 12.44 26.41
CA THR A 142 -1.52 13.86 26.72
C THR A 142 -1.79 14.12 28.20
N SER A 143 -2.28 13.13 28.94
CA SER A 143 -2.46 13.20 30.39
C SER A 143 -1.14 13.02 31.15
N ASN A 144 -0.17 12.36 30.54
CA ASN A 144 1.06 11.85 31.17
C ASN A 144 0.82 10.99 32.43
N ASP A 145 -0.38 10.43 32.59
CA ASP A 145 -0.78 9.57 33.69
C ASP A 145 -0.76 8.09 33.25
N PRO A 146 0.03 7.22 33.92
CA PRO A 146 0.15 5.82 33.53
C PRO A 146 -1.17 5.04 33.56
N ALA A 147 -2.05 5.32 34.52
CA ALA A 147 -3.31 4.58 34.67
C ALA A 147 -4.32 4.97 33.59
N LYS A 148 -4.45 6.28 33.30
CA LYS A 148 -5.28 6.77 32.19
C LYS A 148 -4.80 6.25 30.85
N PHE A 149 -3.48 6.26 30.62
CA PHE A 149 -2.91 5.75 29.39
C PHE A 149 -3.19 4.25 29.21
N ALA A 150 -2.95 3.43 30.23
CA ALA A 150 -3.25 1.99 30.19
C ALA A 150 -4.75 1.71 29.94
N ALA A 151 -5.65 2.50 30.53
CA ALA A 151 -7.09 2.38 30.28
C ALA A 151 -7.43 2.67 28.80
N ALA A 152 -6.88 3.76 28.24
CA ALA A 152 -7.07 4.09 26.83
C ALA A 152 -6.50 2.99 25.91
N VAL A 153 -5.28 2.50 26.18
CA VAL A 153 -4.66 1.40 25.42
C VAL A 153 -5.55 0.16 25.42
N LYS A 154 -6.10 -0.23 26.57
CA LYS A 154 -6.97 -1.40 26.67
C LYS A 154 -8.20 -1.28 25.77
N LYS A 155 -8.85 -0.11 25.75
CA LYS A 155 -10.01 0.17 24.90
C LYS A 155 -9.68 0.13 23.40
N VAL A 156 -8.54 0.70 23.01
CA VAL A 156 -8.09 0.65 21.60
C VAL A 156 -7.72 -0.78 21.19
N ALA A 157 -7.08 -1.54 22.08
CA ALA A 157 -6.67 -2.92 21.81
C ALA A 157 -7.84 -3.88 21.56
N GLU A 158 -9.02 -3.63 22.16
CA GLU A 158 -10.24 -4.42 21.92
C GLU A 158 -10.75 -4.33 20.47
N ILE A 159 -10.42 -3.26 19.75
CA ILE A 159 -10.82 -3.07 18.33
C ILE A 159 -9.84 -3.78 17.37
N GLY A 160 -8.62 -4.06 17.83
CA GLY A 160 -7.66 -4.89 17.11
C GLY A 160 -6.94 -4.20 15.94
N LEU A 161 -6.73 -2.89 16.01
CA LEU A 161 -5.80 -2.18 15.11
C LEU A 161 -4.37 -2.21 15.66
N PRO A 162 -3.34 -2.19 14.81
CA PRO A 162 -1.97 -1.86 15.21
C PRO A 162 -1.91 -0.53 15.97
N MET A 163 -1.03 -0.45 16.96
CA MET A 163 -0.93 0.70 17.86
C MET A 163 0.49 1.26 17.94
N ILE A 164 0.58 2.58 18.07
CA ILE A 164 1.78 3.30 18.51
C ILE A 164 1.49 3.90 19.89
N PHE A 165 2.37 3.68 20.85
CA PHE A 165 2.28 4.30 22.18
C PHE A 165 3.16 5.54 22.20
N CYS A 166 2.54 6.72 22.25
CA CYS A 166 3.23 8.00 22.11
C CYS A 166 3.38 8.69 23.48
N SER A 167 4.56 8.55 24.09
CA SER A 167 5.00 9.23 25.31
C SER A 167 6.53 9.28 25.42
N PHE A 168 7.06 10.35 25.99
CA PHE A 168 8.47 10.39 26.43
C PHE A 168 8.65 9.91 27.88
N ASN A 169 7.57 9.56 28.58
CA ASN A 169 7.62 9.06 29.95
C ASN A 169 7.66 7.52 29.98
N PRO A 170 8.78 6.89 30.42
CA PRO A 170 8.90 5.44 30.43
C PRO A 170 7.84 4.74 31.31
N ALA A 171 7.41 5.37 32.40
CA ALA A 171 6.38 4.79 33.28
C ALA A 171 5.03 4.67 32.56
N VAL A 172 4.69 5.64 31.70
CA VAL A 172 3.48 5.62 30.90
C VAL A 172 3.56 4.55 29.80
N LEU A 173 4.69 4.47 29.10
CA LEU A 173 4.92 3.44 28.08
C LEU A 173 4.83 2.03 28.69
N LYS A 174 5.43 1.82 29.86
CA LYS A 174 5.36 0.56 30.59
C LYS A 174 3.91 0.18 30.94
N ALA A 175 3.12 1.11 31.45
CA ALA A 175 1.72 0.85 31.79
C ALA A 175 0.89 0.44 30.56
N GLY A 176 1.13 1.04 29.39
CA GLY A 176 0.53 0.60 28.13
C GLY A 176 0.99 -0.81 27.70
N LEU A 177 2.27 -1.12 27.86
CA LEU A 177 2.82 -2.45 27.55
C LEU A 177 2.26 -3.55 28.45
N GLU A 178 2.07 -3.28 29.73
CA GLU A 178 1.51 -4.25 30.69
C GLU A 178 0.13 -4.77 30.27
N VAL A 179 -0.67 -3.95 29.57
CA VAL A 179 -2.02 -4.31 29.12
C VAL A 179 -2.09 -4.80 27.67
N ALA A 180 -1.06 -4.57 26.84
CA ALA A 180 -1.15 -4.82 25.39
C ALA A 180 0.18 -5.24 24.70
N LYS A 181 1.15 -5.78 25.44
CA LYS A 181 2.43 -6.26 24.85
C LYS A 181 2.27 -7.33 23.78
N ASP A 182 1.27 -8.19 23.90
CA ASP A 182 0.96 -9.25 22.94
C ASP A 182 0.46 -8.71 21.59
N LYS A 183 0.15 -7.40 21.52
CA LYS A 183 -0.25 -6.70 20.31
C LYS A 183 0.94 -6.14 19.52
N ASN A 184 2.18 -6.33 19.98
CA ASN A 184 3.39 -5.82 19.32
C ASN A 184 3.30 -4.31 18.95
N PRO A 185 3.04 -3.41 19.91
CA PRO A 185 2.93 -1.98 19.66
C PRO A 185 4.28 -1.33 19.36
N LEU A 186 4.29 -0.22 18.61
CA LEU A 186 5.48 0.61 18.44
C LEU A 186 5.61 1.62 19.59
N LEU A 187 6.78 1.68 20.23
CA LEU A 187 7.07 2.67 21.27
C LEU A 187 7.59 3.97 20.64
N TYR A 188 6.85 5.06 20.82
CA TYR A 188 7.28 6.42 20.48
C TYR A 188 7.46 7.23 21.77
N ALA A 189 8.65 7.67 22.18
CA ALA A 189 9.95 7.41 21.57
C ALA A 189 11.10 7.49 22.60
N ALA A 190 12.21 6.86 22.25
CA ALA A 190 13.50 7.01 22.92
C ALA A 190 14.23 8.25 22.39
N ASN A 191 14.64 9.14 23.28
CA ASN A 191 15.42 10.34 23.00
C ASN A 191 16.64 10.40 23.94
N LYS A 192 17.49 11.43 23.81
CA LYS A 192 18.72 11.58 24.59
C LYS A 192 18.52 11.54 26.13
N ASP A 193 17.33 11.86 26.62
CA ASP A 193 17.04 12.04 28.05
C ASP A 193 16.44 10.77 28.67
N ASN A 194 15.81 9.88 27.89
CA ASN A 194 15.08 8.71 28.39
C ASN A 194 15.48 7.38 27.72
N TRP A 195 16.51 7.39 26.86
CA TRP A 195 16.79 6.26 25.99
C TRP A 195 17.12 4.94 26.71
N LYS A 196 17.69 5.00 27.91
CA LYS A 196 18.06 3.80 28.67
C LYS A 196 16.81 3.06 29.10
N GLU A 197 15.92 3.76 29.78
CA GLU A 197 14.67 3.22 30.32
C GLU A 197 13.75 2.75 29.19
N VAL A 198 13.62 3.53 28.11
CA VAL A 198 12.81 3.11 26.95
C VAL A 198 13.45 1.93 26.22
N GLY A 199 14.78 1.88 26.10
CA GLY A 199 15.50 0.75 25.51
C GLY A 199 15.34 -0.54 26.31
N GLU A 200 15.40 -0.45 27.65
CA GLU A 200 15.12 -1.57 28.56
C GLU A 200 13.70 -2.11 28.36
N LEU A 201 12.69 -1.23 28.24
CA LEU A 201 11.32 -1.65 27.93
C LEU A 201 11.23 -2.34 26.57
N ALA A 202 11.86 -1.79 25.53
CA ALA A 202 11.85 -2.40 24.19
C ALA A 202 12.48 -3.81 24.20
N LEU A 203 13.57 -4.01 24.96
CA LEU A 203 14.22 -5.32 25.13
C LEU A 203 13.38 -6.30 25.94
N GLU A 204 12.86 -5.86 27.09
CA GLU A 204 12.07 -6.70 28.01
C GLU A 204 10.80 -7.20 27.32
N TYR A 205 10.08 -6.29 26.64
CA TYR A 205 8.81 -6.58 26.00
C TYR A 205 8.94 -7.06 24.55
N LYS A 206 10.15 -6.97 23.96
CA LYS A 206 10.45 -7.38 22.57
C LYS A 206 9.56 -6.68 21.55
N VAL A 207 9.44 -5.36 21.68
CA VAL A 207 8.60 -4.52 20.84
C VAL A 207 9.46 -3.53 20.04
N PRO A 208 9.00 -3.09 18.86
CA PRO A 208 9.70 -2.08 18.08
C PRO A 208 9.72 -0.72 18.80
N VAL A 209 10.74 0.07 18.51
CA VAL A 209 10.96 1.38 19.16
C VAL A 209 11.41 2.45 18.17
N VAL A 210 10.89 3.66 18.36
CA VAL A 210 11.33 4.86 17.65
C VAL A 210 12.48 5.49 18.42
N VAL A 211 13.61 5.72 17.74
CA VAL A 211 14.69 6.58 18.23
C VAL A 211 14.53 7.96 17.61
N SER A 212 14.49 8.98 18.45
CA SER A 212 14.10 10.34 18.08
C SER A 212 15.19 11.35 18.45
N VAL A 213 15.75 11.99 17.42
CA VAL A 213 16.76 13.05 17.55
C VAL A 213 16.51 14.07 16.45
N PHE A 214 16.08 15.27 16.84
CA PHE A 214 15.61 16.27 15.88
C PHE A 214 16.75 17.04 15.24
N ASN A 215 16.78 17.03 13.90
CA ASN A 215 17.73 17.76 13.06
C ASN A 215 19.23 17.54 13.39
N ASP A 216 19.56 16.38 13.95
CA ASP A 216 20.93 15.94 14.22
C ASP A 216 21.07 14.46 13.80
N LEU A 217 21.57 14.25 12.59
CA LEU A 217 21.70 12.91 12.01
C LEU A 217 22.82 12.09 12.65
N ASP A 218 23.87 12.73 13.16
CA ASP A 218 24.97 12.04 13.83
C ASP A 218 24.53 11.54 15.21
N GLY A 219 23.76 12.37 15.94
CA GLY A 219 23.09 11.98 17.17
C GLY A 219 22.07 10.86 16.95
N LEU A 220 21.24 10.98 15.90
CA LEU A 220 20.26 9.94 15.53
C LEU A 220 20.94 8.60 15.23
N LYS A 221 22.01 8.63 14.44
CA LYS A 221 22.83 7.45 14.10
C LYS A 221 23.45 6.83 15.34
N SER A 222 24.03 7.65 16.21
CA SER A 222 24.65 7.19 17.46
C SER A 222 23.64 6.50 18.38
N LEU A 223 22.42 7.05 18.48
CA LEU A 223 21.35 6.46 19.27
C LEU A 223 20.85 5.14 18.66
N ALA A 224 20.62 5.10 17.35
CA ALA A 224 20.23 3.87 16.64
C ALA A 224 21.28 2.76 16.80
N LYS A 225 22.58 3.11 16.70
CA LYS A 225 23.68 2.17 16.94
C LYS A 225 23.66 1.62 18.37
N THR A 226 23.46 2.49 19.36
CA THR A 226 23.39 2.09 20.78
C THR A 226 22.28 1.06 21.00
N PHE A 227 21.10 1.27 20.41
CA PHE A 227 19.98 0.33 20.50
C PHE A 227 20.29 -1.00 19.80
N ALA A 228 20.91 -0.95 18.62
CA ALA A 228 21.29 -2.13 17.87
C ALA A 228 22.33 -2.99 18.61
N GLU A 229 23.33 -2.36 19.22
CA GLU A 229 24.37 -3.03 20.04
C GLU A 229 23.79 -3.63 21.32
N ALA A 230 22.74 -3.01 21.89
CA ALA A 230 21.98 -3.56 23.00
C ALA A 230 21.09 -4.76 22.62
N GLY A 231 21.00 -5.08 21.32
CA GLY A 231 20.22 -6.22 20.80
C GLY A 231 18.82 -5.87 20.30
N ILE A 232 18.44 -4.59 20.30
CA ILE A 232 17.16 -4.11 19.75
C ILE A 232 17.31 -3.98 18.24
N LYS A 233 16.63 -4.83 17.48
CA LYS A 233 16.77 -4.85 16.01
C LYS A 233 15.69 -4.04 15.29
N ASP A 234 14.51 -3.93 15.92
CA ASP A 234 13.33 -3.30 15.36
C ASP A 234 13.29 -1.81 15.74
N ILE A 235 14.12 -1.04 15.05
CA ILE A 235 14.30 0.39 15.28
C ILE A 235 13.63 1.18 14.15
N VAL A 236 12.97 2.28 14.49
CA VAL A 236 12.43 3.27 13.56
C VAL A 236 13.07 4.63 13.87
N LEU A 237 13.41 5.41 12.85
CA LEU A 237 14.11 6.68 12.97
C LEU A 237 13.13 7.86 12.91
N ASP A 238 13.24 8.79 13.86
CA ASP A 238 12.54 10.07 13.84
C ASP A 238 13.56 11.22 13.85
N PRO A 239 13.91 11.78 12.68
CA PRO A 239 14.79 12.96 12.59
C PRO A 239 14.07 14.29 12.91
N GLY A 240 12.80 14.24 13.32
CA GLY A 240 11.91 15.38 13.51
C GLY A 240 11.19 15.80 12.22
N THR A 241 9.90 16.13 12.33
CA THR A 241 9.07 16.68 11.25
C THR A 241 8.62 18.09 11.59
N TYR A 242 8.99 19.05 10.76
CA TYR A 242 8.55 20.44 10.88
C TYR A 242 7.60 20.79 9.74
N PRO A 243 6.45 21.44 10.01
CA PRO A 243 5.37 21.56 9.04
C PRO A 243 5.56 22.68 8.00
N SER A 244 6.49 23.62 8.21
CA SER A 244 6.63 24.78 7.31
C SER A 244 8.03 25.39 7.30
N GLY A 245 8.26 26.30 6.34
CA GLY A 245 9.43 27.15 6.26
C GLY A 245 10.76 26.39 6.16
N LYS A 246 11.79 26.93 6.82
CA LYS A 246 13.14 26.30 6.86
C LYS A 246 13.10 24.92 7.50
N GLY A 247 12.28 24.72 8.54
CA GLY A 247 12.15 23.43 9.22
C GLY A 247 11.66 22.33 8.27
N LEU A 248 10.67 22.61 7.41
CA LEU A 248 10.20 21.65 6.42
C LEU A 248 11.30 21.27 5.42
N LYS A 249 12.09 22.26 4.97
CA LYS A 249 13.25 22.02 4.10
C LYS A 249 14.29 21.12 4.77
N ASP A 250 14.58 21.36 6.04
CA ASP A 250 15.52 20.57 6.83
C ASP A 250 15.00 19.13 7.01
N THR A 251 13.70 18.98 7.36
CA THR A 251 13.01 17.68 7.43
C THR A 251 13.17 16.90 6.13
N PHE A 252 12.76 17.50 5.01
CA PHE A 252 12.87 16.89 3.68
C PHE A 252 14.31 16.45 3.37
N THR A 253 15.27 17.31 3.66
CA THR A 253 16.70 17.03 3.42
C THR A 253 17.19 15.86 4.27
N ASN A 254 16.76 15.78 5.54
CA ASN A 254 17.15 14.71 6.46
C ASN A 254 16.61 13.35 6.00
N PHE A 255 15.35 13.26 5.57
CA PHE A 255 14.78 12.03 5.02
C PHE A 255 15.56 11.55 3.79
N LEU A 256 15.90 12.46 2.87
CA LEU A 256 16.72 12.12 1.70
C LEU A 256 18.11 11.61 2.10
N LYS A 257 18.77 12.25 3.06
CA LYS A 257 20.11 11.86 3.53
C LYS A 257 20.09 10.49 4.19
N ILE A 258 19.15 10.24 5.09
CA ILE A 258 18.99 8.97 5.80
C ILE A 258 18.78 7.83 4.80
N ARG A 259 17.77 7.96 3.92
CA ARG A 259 17.46 6.90 2.97
C ARG A 259 18.62 6.64 1.99
N ARG A 260 19.29 7.69 1.51
CA ARG A 260 20.49 7.54 0.66
C ARG A 260 21.61 6.83 1.38
N ALA A 261 21.94 7.25 2.61
CA ALA A 261 23.00 6.62 3.39
C ALA A 261 22.71 5.13 3.62
N GLY A 262 21.49 4.79 4.07
CA GLY A 262 21.09 3.41 4.32
C GLY A 262 21.18 2.53 3.07
N ILE A 263 20.63 2.98 1.94
CA ILE A 263 20.68 2.22 0.66
C ILE A 263 22.12 2.12 0.12
N MET A 264 22.96 3.13 0.35
CA MET A 264 24.35 3.13 -0.08
C MET A 264 25.30 2.36 0.86
N GLY A 265 24.75 1.66 1.86
CA GLY A 265 25.51 0.70 2.68
C GLY A 265 25.81 1.16 4.12
N ASP A 266 25.31 2.31 4.56
CA ASP A 266 25.43 2.73 5.96
C ASP A 266 24.42 1.99 6.85
N THR A 267 24.80 0.78 7.26
CA THR A 267 23.93 -0.13 8.03
C THR A 267 23.52 0.39 9.42
N GLU A 268 24.22 1.39 9.96
CA GLU A 268 23.94 1.98 11.28
C GLU A 268 22.75 2.95 11.25
N ILE A 269 22.34 3.41 10.05
CA ILE A 269 21.17 4.27 9.84
C ILE A 269 20.14 3.64 8.88
N ALA A 270 20.33 2.38 8.50
CA ALA A 270 19.51 1.67 7.52
C ALA A 270 18.20 1.10 8.14
N TYR A 271 17.36 2.00 8.64
CA TYR A 271 16.10 1.68 9.33
C TYR A 271 14.92 2.47 8.72
N PRO A 272 13.67 2.04 8.96
CA PRO A 272 12.49 2.79 8.57
C PRO A 272 12.48 4.20 9.17
N ILE A 273 11.89 5.18 8.48
CA ILE A 273 11.81 6.58 8.88
C ILE A 273 10.35 6.95 9.17
N MET A 274 10.11 7.55 10.34
CA MET A 274 8.81 8.08 10.73
C MET A 274 8.69 9.56 10.38
N ALA A 275 7.55 9.94 9.80
CA ALA A 275 7.13 11.34 9.66
C ALA A 275 5.96 11.66 10.60
N LEU A 276 5.85 12.92 11.01
CA LEU A 276 4.78 13.41 11.89
C LEU A 276 3.99 14.55 11.22
N PRO A 277 3.22 14.27 10.13
CA PRO A 277 2.35 15.26 9.50
C PRO A 277 1.39 15.99 10.45
N LEU A 278 0.96 15.32 11.54
CA LEU A 278 0.10 15.95 12.56
C LEU A 278 0.70 17.23 13.18
N THR A 279 2.01 17.45 13.06
CA THR A 279 2.66 18.70 13.51
C THR A 279 2.11 19.95 12.84
N ALA A 280 1.44 19.83 11.68
CA ALA A 280 0.69 20.94 11.07
C ALA A 280 -0.37 21.53 12.03
N TRP A 281 -1.03 20.70 12.82
CA TRP A 281 -2.00 21.11 13.84
C TRP A 281 -1.37 21.85 15.03
N MET A 282 -0.04 21.78 15.16
CA MET A 282 0.74 22.47 16.19
C MET A 282 1.41 23.75 15.66
N ALA A 283 1.23 24.07 14.37
CA ALA A 283 1.91 25.18 13.70
C ALA A 283 1.24 26.55 13.91
N GLY A 284 0.20 26.64 14.76
CA GLY A 284 -0.55 27.88 14.97
C GLY A 284 -1.45 28.28 13.79
N ILE A 285 -1.79 27.33 12.91
CA ILE A 285 -2.76 27.55 11.82
C ILE A 285 -4.15 27.66 12.46
N SER A 286 -4.81 28.81 12.26
CA SER A 286 -6.03 29.13 13.00
C SER A 286 -7.27 28.40 12.52
N ASP A 287 -7.33 28.02 11.24
CA ASP A 287 -8.48 27.31 10.68
C ASP A 287 -8.19 25.80 10.52
N PRO A 288 -9.09 24.92 11.02
CA PRO A 288 -8.91 23.47 10.96
C PRO A 288 -8.75 22.92 9.54
N VAL A 289 -9.41 23.53 8.55
CA VAL A 289 -9.35 23.09 7.16
C VAL A 289 -7.95 23.30 6.58
N SER A 290 -7.31 24.44 6.84
CA SER A 290 -5.94 24.69 6.40
C SER A 290 -4.93 23.86 7.19
N ALA A 291 -5.16 23.60 8.48
CA ALA A 291 -4.31 22.69 9.25
C ALA A 291 -4.34 21.27 8.65
N SER A 292 -5.54 20.78 8.34
CA SER A 292 -5.78 19.51 7.65
C SER A 292 -5.16 19.47 6.24
N TYR A 293 -5.29 20.56 5.48
CA TYR A 293 -4.66 20.70 4.17
C TYR A 293 -3.14 20.62 4.27
N TRP A 294 -2.52 21.34 5.21
CA TRP A 294 -1.07 21.31 5.40
C TRP A 294 -0.57 19.96 5.89
N GLU A 295 -1.31 19.30 6.78
CA GLU A 295 -1.05 17.91 7.15
C GLU A 295 -1.04 17.00 5.93
N THR A 296 -2.05 17.11 5.06
CA THR A 296 -2.15 16.35 3.81
C THR A 296 -0.96 16.64 2.89
N VAL A 297 -0.58 17.91 2.72
CA VAL A 297 0.60 18.28 1.92
C VAL A 297 1.89 17.63 2.46
N ILE A 298 2.09 17.65 3.79
CA ILE A 298 3.26 17.07 4.43
C ILE A 298 3.26 15.54 4.27
N ALA A 299 2.12 14.89 4.52
CA ALA A 299 1.95 13.46 4.33
C ALA A 299 2.25 13.06 2.88
N SER A 300 1.70 13.78 1.90
CA SER A 300 1.97 13.55 0.49
C SER A 300 3.45 13.64 0.13
N VAL A 301 4.16 14.66 0.64
CA VAL A 301 5.61 14.81 0.42
C VAL A 301 6.37 13.60 0.93
N PHE A 302 6.09 13.15 2.16
CA PHE A 302 6.84 12.06 2.78
C PHE A 302 6.39 10.67 2.30
N THR A 303 5.17 10.51 1.78
CA THR A 303 4.74 9.28 1.09
C THR A 303 5.58 9.07 -0.17
N ILE A 304 5.88 10.16 -0.91
CA ILE A 304 6.78 10.13 -2.07
C ILE A 304 8.25 10.06 -1.65
N ARG A 305 8.59 10.62 -0.48
CA ARG A 305 9.97 10.78 0.01
C ARG A 305 10.20 10.06 1.32
N TYR A 306 10.13 8.74 1.24
CA TYR A 306 10.78 7.81 2.19
C TYR A 306 10.22 7.81 3.62
N GLY A 307 9.06 8.41 3.87
CA GLY A 307 8.31 8.20 5.09
C GLY A 307 7.70 6.79 5.05
N ASP A 308 8.21 5.91 5.91
CA ASP A 308 7.75 4.52 6.01
C ASP A 308 6.51 4.40 6.90
N ILE A 309 6.39 5.30 7.87
CA ILE A 309 5.26 5.37 8.79
C ILE A 309 4.96 6.82 9.13
N MET A 310 3.69 7.13 9.34
CA MET A 310 3.21 8.47 9.63
C MET A 310 2.18 8.47 10.76
N ILE A 311 2.18 9.56 11.52
CA ILE A 311 1.09 9.87 12.44
C ILE A 311 0.32 11.07 11.89
N LEU A 312 -0.99 10.89 11.68
CA LEU A 312 -1.92 11.89 11.16
C LEU A 312 -3.06 12.15 12.14
N HIS A 313 -3.77 13.27 11.97
CA HIS A 313 -4.94 13.68 12.73
C HIS A 313 -6.22 13.73 11.89
N SER A 314 -6.14 14.25 10.67
CA SER A 314 -7.31 14.45 9.79
C SER A 314 -7.87 13.12 9.28
N LEU A 315 -9.17 12.90 9.45
CA LEU A 315 -9.88 11.72 8.95
C LEU A 315 -10.93 12.07 7.89
N GLU A 316 -11.09 13.36 7.60
CA GLU A 316 -12.04 13.84 6.63
C GLU A 316 -11.70 13.25 5.24
N PRO A 317 -12.71 12.88 4.43
CA PRO A 317 -12.46 12.25 3.13
C PRO A 317 -11.53 13.04 2.21
N TYR A 318 -11.57 14.38 2.28
CA TYR A 318 -10.69 15.24 1.47
C TYR A 318 -9.21 15.18 1.89
N ALA A 319 -8.91 14.74 3.11
CA ALA A 319 -7.55 14.59 3.62
C ALA A 319 -7.07 13.13 3.54
N ALA A 320 -7.92 12.18 3.92
CA ALA A 320 -7.55 10.76 3.95
C ALA A 320 -7.48 10.14 2.54
N LEU A 321 -8.40 10.47 1.62
CA LEU A 321 -8.43 9.85 0.30
C LEU A 321 -7.18 10.16 -0.53
N PRO A 322 -6.68 11.41 -0.64
CA PRO A 322 -5.45 11.70 -1.37
C PRO A 322 -4.27 10.85 -0.90
N GLU A 323 -4.09 10.72 0.41
CA GLU A 323 -2.98 9.96 1.00
C GLU A 323 -3.07 8.47 0.66
N MET A 324 -4.25 7.87 0.81
CA MET A 324 -4.45 6.45 0.47
C MET A 324 -4.19 6.17 -1.01
N HIS A 325 -4.67 7.02 -1.90
CA HIS A 325 -4.44 6.84 -3.35
C HIS A 325 -2.98 7.11 -3.74
N LEU A 326 -2.32 8.07 -3.08
CA LEU A 326 -0.92 8.37 -3.35
C LEU A 326 -0.01 7.22 -2.89
N ALA A 327 -0.23 6.69 -1.68
CA ALA A 327 0.48 5.51 -1.19
C ALA A 327 0.23 4.29 -2.08
N GLU A 328 -0.99 4.11 -2.59
CA GLU A 328 -1.29 3.06 -3.55
C GLU A 328 -0.50 3.24 -4.86
N THR A 329 -0.53 4.44 -5.44
CA THR A 329 0.05 4.72 -6.75
C THR A 329 1.57 4.69 -6.75
N ILE A 330 2.21 5.23 -5.71
CA ILE A 330 3.68 5.27 -5.61
C ILE A 330 4.28 3.87 -5.48
N TYR A 331 3.56 2.96 -4.81
CA TYR A 331 4.03 1.61 -4.51
C TYR A 331 3.51 0.54 -5.49
N THR A 332 2.72 0.92 -6.50
CA THR A 332 2.44 0.03 -7.64
C THR A 332 3.75 -0.40 -8.30
N ASP A 333 3.91 -1.68 -8.61
CA ASP A 333 5.10 -2.18 -9.30
C ASP A 333 5.19 -1.58 -10.71
N PRO A 334 6.23 -0.80 -11.04
CA PRO A 334 6.34 -0.20 -12.37
C PRO A 334 6.71 -1.21 -13.47
N ARG A 335 7.05 -2.46 -13.11
CA ARG A 335 7.46 -3.51 -14.06
C ARG A 335 6.28 -4.29 -14.61
N THR A 336 5.15 -4.29 -13.91
CA THR A 336 3.96 -5.07 -14.25
C THR A 336 2.71 -4.20 -14.23
N PRO A 337 2.01 -4.02 -15.37
CA PRO A 337 0.71 -3.37 -15.38
C PRO A 337 -0.28 -4.17 -14.52
N VAL A 338 -1.13 -3.47 -13.76
CA VAL A 338 -2.23 -4.11 -13.03
C VAL A 338 -3.36 -4.38 -14.04
N SER A 339 -3.72 -5.63 -14.24
CA SER A 339 -4.77 -6.04 -15.18
C SER A 339 -5.88 -6.83 -14.49
N VAL A 340 -7.05 -6.86 -15.14
CA VAL A 340 -8.11 -7.84 -14.88
C VAL A 340 -8.01 -8.99 -15.86
N ASP A 341 -8.62 -10.13 -15.55
CA ASP A 341 -8.69 -11.23 -16.51
C ASP A 341 -9.53 -10.82 -17.72
N GLY A 342 -9.07 -11.20 -18.92
CA GLY A 342 -9.85 -10.98 -20.14
C GLY A 342 -11.13 -11.83 -20.13
N GLY A 343 -12.27 -11.22 -20.45
CA GLY A 343 -13.55 -11.93 -20.43
C GLY A 343 -14.76 -11.02 -20.44
N MET A 344 -15.95 -11.65 -20.45
CA MET A 344 -17.23 -10.96 -20.39
C MET A 344 -17.70 -10.85 -18.94
N TYR A 345 -17.91 -9.62 -18.48
CA TYR A 345 -18.39 -9.31 -17.14
C TYR A 345 -19.82 -8.80 -17.17
N LYS A 346 -20.56 -9.07 -16.09
CA LYS A 346 -21.90 -8.55 -15.86
C LYS A 346 -21.83 -7.34 -14.94
N VAL A 347 -22.41 -6.23 -15.37
CA VAL A 347 -22.65 -5.08 -14.49
C VAL A 347 -24.14 -5.04 -14.18
N GLY A 348 -24.49 -5.29 -12.92
CA GLY A 348 -25.87 -5.60 -12.53
C GLY A 348 -26.31 -6.99 -13.01
N GLU A 349 -27.58 -7.12 -13.38
CA GLU A 349 -28.18 -8.37 -13.89
C GLU A 349 -28.63 -8.19 -15.35
N PRO A 350 -27.71 -8.25 -16.32
CA PRO A 350 -28.03 -7.96 -17.71
C PRO A 350 -28.84 -9.07 -18.38
N ASP A 351 -29.73 -8.63 -19.27
CA ASP A 351 -30.60 -9.44 -20.12
C ASP A 351 -30.24 -9.26 -21.61
N LYS A 352 -31.12 -9.70 -22.51
CA LYS A 352 -30.91 -9.62 -23.97
C LYS A 352 -31.09 -8.22 -24.57
N ASP A 353 -31.67 -7.29 -23.83
CA ASP A 353 -31.87 -5.89 -24.27
C ASP A 353 -30.83 -4.94 -23.65
N SER A 354 -30.03 -5.47 -22.72
CA SER A 354 -28.97 -4.76 -22.04
C SER A 354 -27.81 -4.45 -22.98
N PRO A 355 -27.25 -3.22 -22.94
CA PRO A 355 -26.15 -2.82 -23.80
C PRO A 355 -24.90 -3.69 -23.60
N VAL A 356 -24.12 -3.83 -24.67
CA VAL A 356 -22.81 -4.50 -24.65
C VAL A 356 -21.74 -3.45 -24.88
N PHE A 357 -20.86 -3.26 -23.90
CA PHE A 357 -19.67 -2.44 -24.00
C PHE A 357 -18.43 -3.32 -24.11
N PHE A 358 -17.36 -2.80 -24.70
CA PHE A 358 -16.03 -3.33 -24.43
C PHE A 358 -15.10 -2.24 -23.89
N THR A 359 -14.10 -2.68 -23.13
CA THR A 359 -12.95 -1.89 -22.69
C THR A 359 -11.70 -2.77 -22.71
N THR A 360 -10.54 -2.24 -22.29
CA THR A 360 -9.33 -3.06 -22.15
C THR A 360 -9.21 -3.68 -20.76
N ASN A 361 -8.40 -4.71 -20.62
CA ASN A 361 -8.15 -5.38 -19.35
C ASN A 361 -7.17 -4.63 -18.43
N PHE A 362 -6.75 -3.41 -18.76
CA PHE A 362 -6.01 -2.58 -17.83
C PHE A 362 -6.91 -2.24 -16.63
N ALA A 363 -6.52 -2.62 -15.42
CA ALA A 363 -7.42 -2.59 -14.26
C ALA A 363 -7.96 -1.18 -13.97
N LEU A 364 -7.12 -0.15 -14.12
CA LEU A 364 -7.55 1.25 -13.98
C LEU A 364 -8.58 1.65 -15.04
N THR A 365 -8.46 1.17 -16.28
CA THR A 365 -9.47 1.44 -17.31
C THR A 365 -10.75 0.65 -17.03
N TYR A 366 -10.63 -0.66 -16.77
CA TYR A 366 -11.78 -1.53 -16.52
C TYR A 366 -12.62 -1.05 -15.33
N TYR A 367 -12.01 -0.86 -14.15
CA TYR A 367 -12.74 -0.48 -12.94
C TYR A 367 -13.30 0.94 -13.03
N THR A 368 -12.65 1.85 -13.75
CA THR A 368 -13.23 3.19 -13.99
C THR A 368 -14.52 3.08 -14.81
N VAL A 369 -14.48 2.32 -15.92
CA VAL A 369 -15.68 2.09 -16.76
C VAL A 369 -16.78 1.36 -16.00
N GLU A 370 -16.44 0.27 -15.31
CA GLU A 370 -17.40 -0.52 -14.52
C GLU A 370 -18.05 0.33 -13.43
N SER A 371 -17.27 1.12 -12.68
CA SER A 371 -17.80 1.95 -11.60
C SER A 371 -18.66 3.09 -12.13
N ASP A 372 -18.31 3.73 -13.26
CA ASP A 372 -19.15 4.77 -13.86
C ASP A 372 -20.48 4.20 -14.36
N ILE A 373 -20.50 2.99 -14.91
CA ILE A 373 -21.72 2.30 -15.34
C ILE A 373 -22.57 1.92 -14.11
N SER A 374 -21.96 1.23 -13.14
CA SER A 374 -22.61 0.69 -11.96
C SER A 374 -23.18 1.78 -11.04
N ALA A 375 -22.41 2.84 -10.77
CA ALA A 375 -22.84 3.96 -9.92
C ALA A 375 -24.02 4.74 -10.49
N ASN A 376 -24.27 4.64 -11.80
CA ASN A 376 -25.39 5.28 -12.49
C ASN A 376 -26.56 4.31 -12.78
N GLY A 377 -26.54 3.10 -12.18
CA GLY A 377 -27.63 2.13 -12.31
C GLY A 377 -27.79 1.55 -13.71
N ILE A 378 -26.75 1.65 -14.55
CA ILE A 378 -26.76 1.09 -15.90
C ILE A 378 -26.45 -0.40 -15.79
N VAL A 379 -27.35 -1.23 -16.31
CA VAL A 379 -27.18 -2.69 -16.37
C VAL A 379 -26.64 -3.04 -17.75
N CYS A 380 -25.51 -3.76 -17.82
CA CYS A 380 -24.86 -4.05 -19.10
C CYS A 380 -23.97 -5.30 -19.07
N TRP A 381 -23.59 -5.74 -20.27
CA TRP A 381 -22.47 -6.63 -20.51
C TRP A 381 -21.21 -5.79 -20.76
N LEU A 382 -20.10 -6.11 -20.10
CA LEU A 382 -18.82 -5.40 -20.24
C LEU A 382 -17.70 -6.38 -20.58
N LEU A 383 -17.25 -6.37 -21.83
CA LEU A 383 -16.12 -7.18 -22.28
C LEU A 383 -14.79 -6.49 -21.93
N ALA A 384 -13.95 -7.16 -21.14
CA ALA A 384 -12.55 -6.76 -20.94
C ALA A 384 -11.68 -7.47 -21.99
N VAL A 385 -11.20 -6.72 -22.97
CA VAL A 385 -10.31 -7.23 -24.02
C VAL A 385 -8.88 -7.29 -23.48
N ASP A 386 -8.25 -8.45 -23.60
CA ASP A 386 -6.87 -8.64 -23.13
C ASP A 386 -5.86 -7.93 -24.03
N THR A 387 -5.31 -6.83 -23.50
CA THR A 387 -4.32 -5.95 -24.14
C THR A 387 -3.00 -5.92 -23.35
N ASP A 388 -2.70 -6.99 -22.61
CA ASP A 388 -1.54 -7.06 -21.72
C ASP A 388 -1.54 -5.96 -20.63
N GLY A 389 -2.75 -5.54 -20.21
CA GLY A 389 -2.90 -4.49 -19.20
C GLY A 389 -2.62 -3.07 -19.70
N ILE A 390 -2.81 -2.80 -21.00
CA ILE A 390 -2.62 -1.47 -21.60
C ILE A 390 -3.97 -0.76 -21.77
N GLY A 391 -4.05 0.53 -21.39
CA GLY A 391 -5.25 1.35 -21.55
C GLY A 391 -5.67 1.55 -23.02
N VAL A 392 -6.93 1.91 -23.26
CA VAL A 392 -7.56 1.96 -24.59
C VAL A 392 -6.68 2.63 -25.65
N GLU A 393 -6.42 3.94 -25.54
CA GLU A 393 -5.74 4.71 -26.59
C GLU A 393 -4.35 4.16 -26.93
N ALA A 394 -3.57 3.84 -25.90
CA ALA A 394 -2.24 3.27 -26.06
C ALA A 394 -2.29 1.88 -26.70
N ALA A 395 -3.27 1.03 -26.33
CA ALA A 395 -3.44 -0.29 -26.89
C ALA A 395 -3.87 -0.23 -28.36
N VAL A 396 -4.73 0.72 -28.74
CA VAL A 396 -5.07 0.94 -30.15
C VAL A 396 -3.82 1.41 -30.91
N ALA A 397 -3.04 2.36 -30.35
CA ALA A 397 -1.84 2.90 -30.97
C ALA A 397 -0.72 1.86 -31.15
N GLY A 398 -0.50 1.01 -30.15
CA GLY A 398 0.52 -0.04 -30.17
C GLY A 398 0.11 -1.33 -30.86
N GLY A 399 -1.15 -1.46 -31.31
CA GLY A 399 -1.66 -2.63 -32.02
C GLY A 399 -2.08 -3.79 -31.12
N GLN A 400 -2.13 -3.61 -29.80
CA GLN A 400 -2.65 -4.60 -28.85
C GLN A 400 -4.19 -4.66 -28.87
N LEU A 401 -4.86 -3.57 -29.27
CA LEU A 401 -6.31 -3.52 -29.45
C LEU A 401 -6.65 -3.36 -30.94
N THR A 402 -7.15 -4.44 -31.53
CA THR A 402 -7.55 -4.54 -32.95
C THR A 402 -8.92 -5.22 -33.06
N SER A 403 -9.59 -5.10 -34.21
CA SER A 403 -10.87 -5.79 -34.46
C SER A 403 -10.77 -7.31 -34.29
N ALA A 404 -9.67 -7.91 -34.75
CA ALA A 404 -9.38 -9.33 -34.57
C ALA A 404 -9.24 -9.73 -33.10
N LYS A 405 -8.56 -8.92 -32.28
CA LYS A 405 -8.43 -9.14 -30.83
C LYS A 405 -9.78 -9.01 -30.10
N VAL A 406 -10.62 -8.06 -30.49
CA VAL A 406 -11.98 -7.93 -29.92
C VAL A 406 -12.83 -9.15 -30.26
N LYS A 407 -12.77 -9.63 -31.51
CA LYS A 407 -13.47 -10.86 -31.93
C LYS A 407 -13.00 -12.08 -31.14
N ASP A 408 -11.69 -12.29 -31.04
CA ASP A 408 -11.11 -13.38 -30.23
C ASP A 408 -11.55 -13.30 -28.76
N ALA A 409 -11.67 -12.09 -28.20
CA ALA A 409 -12.16 -11.91 -26.83
C ALA A 409 -13.65 -12.31 -26.67
N PHE A 410 -14.52 -12.00 -27.62
CA PHE A 410 -15.91 -12.49 -27.64
C PHE A 410 -15.98 -14.02 -27.76
N GLU A 411 -15.22 -14.60 -28.68
CA GLU A 411 -15.18 -16.05 -28.90
C GLU A 411 -14.70 -16.80 -27.65
N LYS A 412 -13.62 -16.32 -27.01
CA LYS A 412 -13.11 -16.89 -25.74
C LYS A 412 -14.08 -16.72 -24.57
N ALA A 413 -14.82 -15.61 -24.54
CA ALA A 413 -15.84 -15.39 -23.52
C ALA A 413 -17.11 -16.24 -23.76
N GLY A 414 -17.25 -16.87 -24.93
CA GLY A 414 -18.44 -17.63 -25.30
C GLY A 414 -19.69 -16.77 -25.42
N PHE A 415 -19.54 -15.50 -25.84
CA PHE A 415 -20.63 -14.55 -25.98
C PHE A 415 -20.79 -14.14 -27.45
N ASP A 416 -21.97 -14.39 -28.03
CA ASP A 416 -22.32 -14.02 -29.40
C ASP A 416 -23.37 -12.92 -29.41
N LEU A 417 -22.99 -11.76 -29.95
CA LEU A 417 -23.84 -10.57 -30.06
C LEU A 417 -25.19 -10.86 -30.75
N LYS A 418 -25.27 -11.81 -31.68
CA LYS A 418 -26.50 -12.13 -32.42
C LYS A 418 -27.45 -13.03 -31.66
N THR A 419 -26.95 -13.91 -30.79
CA THR A 419 -27.79 -14.89 -30.07
C THR A 419 -28.06 -14.49 -28.63
N ASP A 420 -27.13 -13.77 -28.03
CA ASP A 420 -27.19 -13.35 -26.63
C ASP A 420 -27.79 -11.95 -26.44
N THR A 421 -28.00 -11.20 -27.54
CA THR A 421 -28.72 -9.93 -27.52
C THR A 421 -29.81 -9.87 -28.59
N ASN A 422 -30.80 -9.00 -28.39
CA ASN A 422 -31.87 -8.74 -29.37
C ASN A 422 -31.48 -7.67 -30.41
N HIS A 423 -30.38 -6.94 -30.18
CA HIS A 423 -30.02 -5.74 -30.94
C HIS A 423 -28.73 -5.88 -31.77
N ASN A 424 -27.92 -6.93 -31.56
CA ASN A 424 -26.65 -7.18 -32.25
C ASN A 424 -25.79 -5.91 -32.38
N THR A 425 -25.62 -5.19 -31.26
CA THR A 425 -25.00 -3.86 -31.21
C THR A 425 -23.92 -3.82 -30.14
N LEU A 426 -22.73 -3.34 -30.52
CA LEU A 426 -21.58 -3.17 -29.65
C LEU A 426 -21.28 -1.67 -29.45
N ILE A 427 -21.09 -1.25 -28.20
CA ILE A 427 -20.66 0.10 -27.85
C ILE A 427 -19.17 0.10 -27.56
N ILE A 428 -18.43 0.95 -28.27
CA ILE A 428 -16.97 1.00 -28.22
C ILE A 428 -16.49 2.28 -27.54
N PRO A 429 -15.33 2.28 -26.86
CA PRO A 429 -14.76 3.50 -26.32
C PRO A 429 -14.51 4.54 -27.41
N GLY A 430 -14.76 5.82 -27.13
CA GLY A 430 -14.53 6.90 -28.10
C GLY A 430 -13.08 6.98 -28.58
N LEU A 431 -12.11 6.63 -27.72
CA LEU A 431 -10.69 6.55 -28.06
C LEU A 431 -10.34 5.40 -29.04
N SER A 432 -11.30 4.49 -29.28
CA SER A 432 -11.19 3.40 -30.25
C SER A 432 -12.04 3.61 -31.51
N ALA A 433 -12.62 4.80 -31.71
CA ALA A 433 -13.52 5.10 -32.82
C ALA A 433 -12.98 4.73 -34.20
N ARG A 434 -11.66 4.80 -34.41
CA ARG A 434 -11.03 4.41 -35.67
C ARG A 434 -11.18 2.92 -36.03
N LEU A 435 -11.51 2.08 -35.06
CA LEU A 435 -11.75 0.65 -35.26
C LEU A 435 -13.20 0.34 -35.69
N GLN A 436 -14.09 1.35 -35.74
CA GLN A 436 -15.53 1.13 -35.94
C GLN A 436 -15.83 0.30 -37.19
N GLY A 437 -15.37 0.75 -38.37
CA GLY A 437 -15.66 0.05 -39.63
C GLY A 437 -15.11 -1.37 -39.66
N ASP A 438 -13.86 -1.56 -39.24
CA ASP A 438 -13.24 -2.89 -39.18
C ASP A 438 -13.96 -3.82 -38.19
N LEU A 439 -14.50 -3.29 -37.09
CA LEU A 439 -15.29 -4.06 -36.12
C LEU A 439 -16.67 -4.44 -36.69
N GLU A 440 -17.34 -3.53 -37.40
CA GLU A 440 -18.62 -3.81 -38.08
C GLU A 440 -18.47 -4.97 -39.05
N ASP A 441 -17.42 -4.93 -39.88
CA ASP A 441 -17.12 -5.99 -40.85
C ASP A 441 -16.73 -7.31 -40.17
N THR A 442 -15.89 -7.25 -39.14
CA THR A 442 -15.31 -8.44 -38.49
C THR A 442 -16.33 -9.19 -37.62
N LEU A 443 -17.18 -8.45 -36.91
CA LEU A 443 -18.20 -9.01 -36.01
C LEU A 443 -19.56 -9.21 -36.71
N GLY A 444 -19.80 -8.54 -37.83
CA GLY A 444 -21.11 -8.52 -38.47
C GLY A 444 -22.20 -7.97 -37.54
N ALA A 445 -21.84 -6.92 -36.79
CA ALA A 445 -22.66 -6.27 -35.77
C ALA A 445 -22.70 -4.75 -35.98
N ASN A 446 -23.74 -4.10 -35.47
CA ASN A 446 -23.82 -2.64 -35.46
C ASN A 446 -22.85 -2.10 -34.40
N VAL A 447 -22.01 -1.13 -34.74
CA VAL A 447 -21.04 -0.57 -33.80
C VAL A 447 -21.37 0.89 -33.51
N LYS A 448 -21.48 1.23 -32.22
CA LYS A 448 -21.74 2.59 -31.75
C LYS A 448 -20.53 3.14 -31.01
N VAL A 449 -20.10 4.33 -31.41
CA VAL A 449 -19.00 5.03 -30.73
C VAL A 449 -19.53 5.71 -29.47
N GLY A 450 -19.09 5.20 -28.32
CA GLY A 450 -19.33 5.78 -27.00
C GLY A 450 -18.48 7.05 -26.77
N PRO A 451 -18.58 7.66 -25.58
CA PRO A 451 -17.77 8.82 -25.23
C PRO A 451 -16.28 8.48 -25.09
N MET A 452 -15.42 9.50 -25.15
CA MET A 452 -13.98 9.36 -24.86
C MET A 452 -13.71 9.12 -23.36
N ASP A 453 -14.60 9.60 -22.49
CA ASP A 453 -14.51 9.50 -21.03
C ASP A 453 -15.73 8.73 -20.51
N SER A 454 -15.50 7.74 -19.65
CA SER A 454 -16.56 6.85 -19.14
C SER A 454 -17.57 7.56 -18.24
N GLY A 455 -17.18 8.65 -17.57
CA GLY A 455 -18.10 9.46 -16.76
C GLY A 455 -19.21 10.12 -17.59
N ARG A 456 -19.08 10.10 -18.92
CA ARG A 456 -20.10 10.59 -19.87
C ARG A 456 -21.00 9.49 -20.42
N ILE A 457 -20.77 8.22 -20.06
CA ILE A 457 -21.62 7.09 -20.47
C ILE A 457 -23.09 7.30 -20.10
N PRO A 458 -23.45 7.77 -18.89
CA PRO A 458 -24.86 7.94 -18.51
C PRO A 458 -25.63 8.84 -19.50
N GLY A 459 -25.11 10.04 -19.76
CA GLY A 459 -25.73 10.97 -20.71
C GLY A 459 -25.64 10.52 -22.18
N TRP A 460 -24.73 9.60 -22.51
CA TRP A 460 -24.67 8.98 -23.83
C TRP A 460 -25.76 7.91 -23.98
N VAL A 461 -25.93 7.04 -22.98
CA VAL A 461 -26.92 5.96 -22.96
C VAL A 461 -28.33 6.56 -23.03
N GLU A 462 -28.64 7.59 -22.24
CA GLU A 462 -29.94 8.30 -22.28
C GLU A 462 -30.35 8.76 -23.68
N LYS A 463 -29.38 9.11 -24.53
CA LYS A 463 -29.63 9.69 -25.86
C LYS A 463 -29.58 8.67 -26.99
N ASN A 464 -28.83 7.59 -26.80
CA ASN A 464 -28.46 6.66 -27.86
C ASN A 464 -28.90 5.21 -27.60
N TRP A 465 -29.54 4.92 -26.45
CA TRP A 465 -30.02 3.60 -26.07
C TRP A 465 -31.50 3.61 -25.61
N PRO A 466 -32.33 2.62 -25.99
CA PRO A 466 -32.03 1.51 -26.90
C PRO A 466 -31.78 1.97 -28.35
N PRO A 467 -31.04 1.20 -29.16
CA PRO A 467 -30.79 1.54 -30.56
C PRO A 467 -32.11 1.59 -31.34
N LYS A 468 -32.26 2.60 -32.20
CA LYS A 468 -33.43 2.78 -33.07
C LYS A 468 -33.52 1.75 -34.17
#